data_AF-A0A4Q5T5Z1-F1
#
_entry.id   AF-A0A4Q5T5Z1-F1
#
_cell.length_a   1.000
_cell.length_b   1.000
_cell.length_c   1.000
_cell.angle_alpha   90.00
_cell.angle_beta   90.00
_cell.angle_gamma   90.00
#
_symmetry.space_group_name_H-M   'P 1'
#
loop_
_entity.id
_entity.type
_entity.pdbx_description
1 polymer ?
#
loop_
_entity_poly.entity_id
_entity_poly.type
_entity_poly.pdbx_seq_one_letter_code
_entity_poly.pdbx_strand_id
1 'polypeptide(L)'
;MVLSTILLLANLNQTYSDTSVYKTTQNRDIKNCPADGNNTIIVRTSAYSNFAGKQVAQGRGSILSIYTIFNTTKQLLLRDSNDVRFTNPYACGLPPGTLLSEDFEGIGANNATLILPNWKNIGEVGGVLYQNALFGPVKCAKITAFGTGAPAAVTSWLITPAVSLAGATAPKLSFMNAAGFNVGATSFKVLISTNYTGNNTPSTATWTELPAIWATPPATGFSDFVSSGNINLSAYIGQNVYIAFKYVGGNPSATTTWEVDDIKVTAF
;
A
#
# COMPACT_ATOMS: atom_id res chain seq x y z
N MET A 1 3.24 -5.59 -30.50
CA MET A 1 4.09 -5.72 -29.30
C MET A 1 3.26 -6.43 -28.25
N VAL A 2 3.76 -7.49 -27.61
CA VAL A 2 3.08 -8.13 -26.48
C VAL A 2 3.58 -7.41 -25.23
N LEU A 3 2.68 -6.71 -24.52
CA LEU A 3 2.99 -6.16 -23.21
C LEU A 3 2.51 -7.16 -22.14
N SER A 4 3.45 -7.63 -21.33
CA SER A 4 3.28 -8.81 -20.46
C SER A 4 2.63 -8.51 -19.10
N THR A 5 2.50 -7.24 -18.72
CA THR A 5 2.03 -6.88 -17.37
C THR A 5 1.21 -5.59 -17.39
N ILE A 6 -0.06 -5.71 -17.77
CA ILE A 6 -0.99 -4.59 -17.88
C ILE A 6 -2.15 -4.75 -16.89
N LEU A 7 -2.46 -3.66 -16.17
CA LEU A 7 -3.67 -3.37 -15.42
C LEU A 7 -4.56 -2.44 -16.30
N LEU A 8 -5.88 -2.58 -16.30
CA LEU A 8 -6.76 -1.68 -17.06
C LEU A 8 -7.77 -0.99 -16.12
N LEU A 9 -7.91 0.31 -16.43
CA LEU A 9 -9.09 1.17 -16.28
C LEU A 9 -9.38 1.76 -14.93
N ALA A 10 -9.20 3.08 -14.89
CA ALA A 10 -9.73 3.98 -13.89
C ALA A 10 -11.26 3.86 -13.69
N ASN A 11 -12.00 3.19 -14.60
CA ASN A 11 -13.45 2.98 -14.49
C ASN A 11 -13.87 1.59 -14.99
N LEU A 12 -13.87 0.60 -14.10
CA LEU A 12 -14.20 -0.81 -14.38
C LEU A 12 -15.67 -1.05 -14.79
N ASN A 13 -16.54 -0.05 -14.64
CA ASN A 13 -17.96 -0.10 -15.03
C ASN A 13 -18.22 0.47 -16.43
N GLN A 14 -17.18 0.80 -17.20
CA GLN A 14 -17.32 1.33 -18.55
C GLN A 14 -17.23 0.24 -19.62
N THR A 15 -17.80 0.52 -20.78
CA THR A 15 -17.60 -0.26 -22.00
C THR A 15 -16.35 0.22 -22.75
N TYR A 16 -15.85 -0.57 -23.71
CA TYR A 16 -14.68 -0.19 -24.51
C TYR A 16 -14.87 1.12 -25.30
N SER A 17 -16.10 1.41 -25.73
CA SER A 17 -16.45 2.66 -26.39
C SER A 17 -17.93 3.01 -26.21
N ASP A 18 -18.34 4.17 -26.72
CA ASP A 18 -19.72 4.63 -26.66
C ASP A 18 -20.65 3.72 -27.47
N THR A 19 -21.78 3.35 -26.87
CA THR A 19 -22.81 2.53 -27.51
C THR A 19 -24.03 3.35 -27.94
N SER A 20 -24.11 4.61 -27.52
CA SER A 20 -25.22 5.51 -27.83
C SER A 20 -25.38 5.75 -29.33
N VAL A 21 -26.48 6.40 -29.70
CA VAL A 21 -26.74 6.82 -31.09
C VAL A 21 -25.67 7.79 -31.62
N TYR A 22 -24.94 8.49 -30.74
CA TYR A 22 -23.92 9.47 -31.12
C TYR A 22 -22.57 8.85 -31.54
N LYS A 23 -22.34 7.56 -31.22
CA LYS A 23 -21.17 6.77 -31.64
C LYS A 23 -19.83 7.50 -31.47
N THR A 24 -19.56 7.97 -30.26
CA THR A 24 -18.31 8.68 -29.94
C THR A 24 -17.15 7.73 -29.63
N THR A 25 -16.07 7.79 -30.40
CA THR A 25 -14.86 6.98 -30.14
C THR A 25 -14.24 7.36 -28.81
N GLN A 26 -13.95 6.36 -27.98
CA GLN A 26 -13.45 6.55 -26.62
C GLN A 26 -12.01 6.07 -26.45
N ASN A 27 -11.36 6.69 -25.47
CA ASN A 27 -10.04 6.32 -24.98
C ASN A 27 -10.17 5.66 -23.61
N ARG A 28 -9.32 4.67 -23.36
CA ARG A 28 -9.29 3.84 -22.15
C ARG A 28 -7.85 3.69 -21.71
N ASP A 29 -7.54 3.98 -20.47
CA ASP A 29 -6.16 3.91 -19.99
C ASP A 29 -5.81 2.51 -19.51
N ILE A 30 -4.74 1.97 -20.07
CA ILE A 30 -4.02 0.83 -19.54
C ILE A 30 -2.84 1.33 -18.71
N LYS A 31 -2.50 0.64 -17.64
CA LYS A 31 -1.42 1.01 -16.73
C LYS A 31 -0.61 -0.21 -16.31
N ASN A 32 0.69 -0.07 -16.19
CA ASN A 32 1.51 -1.14 -15.64
C ASN A 32 1.39 -1.14 -14.11
N CYS A 33 1.80 -2.22 -13.45
CA CYS A 33 1.91 -2.18 -12.00
C CYS A 33 2.98 -1.16 -11.55
N PRO A 34 2.91 -0.65 -10.31
CA PRO A 34 3.95 0.25 -9.79
C PRO A 34 5.35 -0.35 -9.93
N ALA A 35 5.48 -1.67 -9.70
CA ALA A 35 6.70 -2.45 -9.91
C ALA A 35 7.26 -2.39 -11.34
N ASP A 36 6.41 -2.15 -12.33
CA ASP A 36 6.73 -2.11 -13.76
C ASP A 36 6.84 -0.66 -14.28
N GLY A 37 7.10 0.30 -13.37
CA GLY A 37 7.34 1.70 -13.66
C GLY A 37 6.10 2.59 -13.69
N ASN A 38 4.93 2.09 -13.26
CA ASN A 38 3.69 2.89 -13.11
C ASN A 38 3.21 3.59 -14.41
N ASN A 39 3.72 3.14 -15.57
CA ASN A 39 3.48 3.77 -16.86
C ASN A 39 2.03 3.59 -17.31
N THR A 40 1.49 4.60 -17.99
CA THR A 40 0.13 4.59 -18.55
C THR A 40 0.19 4.80 -20.07
N ILE A 41 -0.66 4.10 -20.83
CA ILE A 41 -0.86 4.35 -22.25
C ILE A 41 -2.34 4.16 -22.62
N ILE A 42 -2.79 4.89 -23.62
CA ILE A 42 -4.18 4.89 -24.06
C ILE A 42 -4.43 3.69 -24.98
N VAL A 43 -5.54 2.99 -24.77
CA VAL A 43 -6.22 2.14 -25.74
C VAL A 43 -7.37 2.93 -26.35
N ARG A 44 -7.31 3.15 -27.67
CA ARG A 44 -8.36 3.85 -28.41
C ARG A 44 -9.28 2.84 -29.08
N THR A 45 -10.58 2.94 -28.83
CA THR A 45 -11.59 2.03 -29.41
C THR A 45 -12.68 2.81 -30.14
N SER A 46 -12.85 2.53 -31.44
CA SER A 46 -13.94 3.09 -32.23
C SER A 46 -15.31 2.70 -31.66
N ALA A 47 -16.27 3.63 -31.63
CA ALA A 47 -17.65 3.33 -31.25
C ALA A 47 -18.39 2.45 -32.27
N TYR A 48 -17.80 2.28 -33.46
CA TYR A 48 -18.29 1.37 -34.50
C TYR A 48 -17.68 -0.04 -34.39
N SER A 49 -16.79 -0.30 -33.42
CA SER A 49 -16.26 -1.65 -33.23
C SER A 49 -17.36 -2.59 -32.74
N ASN A 50 -17.31 -3.85 -33.18
CA ASN A 50 -18.27 -4.89 -32.76
C ASN A 50 -18.15 -5.25 -31.26
N PHE A 51 -17.13 -4.74 -30.57
CA PHE A 51 -16.92 -4.90 -29.12
C PHE A 51 -17.05 -3.59 -28.34
N ALA A 52 -17.49 -2.50 -28.97
CA ALA A 52 -17.63 -1.18 -28.34
C ALA A 52 -18.44 -1.24 -27.04
N GLY A 53 -19.53 -2.03 -27.04
CA GLY A 53 -20.40 -2.21 -25.89
C GLY A 53 -20.01 -3.30 -24.90
N LYS A 54 -18.90 -4.02 -25.13
CA LYS A 54 -18.43 -4.98 -24.14
C LYS A 54 -17.92 -4.22 -22.92
N GLN A 55 -18.27 -4.71 -21.74
CA GLN A 55 -17.60 -4.29 -20.53
C GLN A 55 -16.11 -4.57 -20.69
N VAL A 56 -15.35 -3.61 -20.22
CA VAL A 56 -13.92 -3.70 -20.21
C VAL A 56 -13.43 -4.83 -19.32
N ALA A 57 -12.39 -5.55 -19.77
CA ALA A 57 -11.80 -6.63 -19.02
C ALA A 57 -11.20 -6.13 -17.70
N GLN A 58 -11.44 -6.88 -16.62
CA GLN A 58 -10.89 -6.62 -15.29
C GLN A 58 -9.69 -7.54 -15.02
N GLY A 59 -8.85 -7.15 -14.08
CA GLY A 59 -7.69 -7.95 -13.67
C GLY A 59 -6.39 -7.55 -14.36
N ARG A 60 -5.46 -8.51 -14.42
CA ARG A 60 -4.13 -8.34 -15.01
C ARG A 60 -3.84 -9.40 -16.04
N GLY A 61 -2.97 -9.05 -16.98
CA GLY A 61 -2.40 -10.01 -17.92
C GLY A 61 -1.78 -9.30 -19.10
N SER A 62 -2.04 -9.82 -20.29
CA SER A 62 -1.43 -9.33 -21.51
C SER A 62 -2.46 -8.70 -22.44
N ILE A 63 -1.98 -7.73 -23.21
CA ILE A 63 -2.71 -7.20 -24.35
C ILE A 63 -1.87 -7.40 -25.60
N LEU A 64 -2.47 -8.00 -26.60
CA LEU A 64 -1.97 -7.96 -27.97
C LEU A 64 -2.56 -6.72 -28.66
N SER A 65 -1.73 -5.81 -29.14
CA SER A 65 -2.22 -4.58 -29.74
C SER A 65 -1.35 -4.10 -30.90
N ILE A 66 -1.94 -3.23 -31.70
CA ILE A 66 -1.26 -2.44 -32.71
C ILE A 66 -0.89 -1.11 -32.07
N TYR A 67 0.41 -0.83 -31.98
CA TYR A 67 0.90 0.46 -31.51
C TYR A 67 0.80 1.48 -32.64
N THR A 68 0.22 2.65 -32.35
CA THR A 68 0.09 3.76 -33.29
C THR A 68 0.42 5.08 -32.60
N ILE A 69 0.65 6.12 -33.40
CA ILE A 69 0.83 7.49 -32.91
C ILE A 69 -0.17 8.36 -33.66
N PHE A 70 -1.01 9.10 -32.92
CA PHE A 70 -1.87 10.12 -33.48
C PHE A 70 -1.33 11.50 -33.10
N ASN A 71 -0.83 12.24 -34.08
CA ASN A 71 0.01 13.42 -33.88
C ASN A 71 1.24 13.08 -33.01
N THR A 72 1.21 13.45 -31.73
CA THR A 72 2.26 13.15 -30.74
C THR A 72 1.81 12.11 -29.70
N THR A 73 0.53 11.76 -29.68
CA THR A 73 -0.05 10.85 -28.69
C THR A 73 0.19 9.41 -29.08
N LYS A 74 0.94 8.68 -28.25
CA LYS A 74 1.14 7.24 -28.35
C LYS A 74 -0.11 6.52 -27.89
N GLN A 75 -0.63 5.59 -28.69
CA GLN A 75 -1.86 4.87 -28.39
C GLN A 75 -1.82 3.44 -28.94
N LEU A 76 -2.62 2.58 -28.33
CA LEU A 76 -2.82 1.19 -28.71
C LEU A 76 -4.20 1.02 -29.35
N LEU A 77 -4.26 0.20 -30.39
CA LEU A 77 -5.50 -0.25 -31.01
C LEU A 77 -5.66 -1.75 -30.78
N LEU A 78 -6.86 -2.15 -30.35
CA LEU A 78 -7.29 -3.55 -30.25
C LEU A 78 -7.97 -3.95 -31.55
N ARG A 79 -7.73 -5.17 -32.01
CA ARG A 79 -8.43 -5.70 -33.19
C ARG A 79 -9.80 -6.23 -32.80
N ASP A 80 -9.87 -6.89 -31.65
CA ASP A 80 -11.08 -7.37 -31.02
C ASP A 80 -10.90 -7.50 -29.49
N SER A 81 -11.91 -8.00 -28.78
CA SER A 81 -11.84 -8.16 -27.32
C SER A 81 -10.94 -9.30 -26.84
N ASN A 82 -10.65 -10.32 -27.67
CA ASN A 82 -9.82 -11.47 -27.31
C ASN A 82 -8.32 -11.12 -27.25
N ASP A 83 -7.95 -9.97 -27.83
CA ASP A 83 -6.63 -9.37 -27.70
C ASP A 83 -6.32 -8.95 -26.25
N VAL A 84 -7.33 -8.85 -25.38
CA VAL A 84 -7.17 -8.59 -23.94
C VAL A 84 -7.31 -9.88 -23.16
N ARG A 85 -6.19 -10.35 -22.58
CA ARG A 85 -6.11 -11.60 -21.83
C ARG A 85 -5.74 -11.34 -20.39
N PHE A 86 -6.72 -10.91 -19.61
CA PHE A 86 -6.57 -10.69 -18.17
C PHE A 86 -7.07 -11.88 -17.38
N THR A 87 -6.20 -12.86 -17.22
CA THR A 87 -6.48 -14.09 -16.51
C THR A 87 -6.06 -14.04 -15.04
N ASN A 88 -5.33 -13.00 -14.63
CA ASN A 88 -4.83 -12.86 -13.27
C ASN A 88 -5.70 -11.88 -12.47
N PRO A 89 -5.80 -12.04 -11.14
CA PRO A 89 -6.50 -11.10 -10.27
C PRO A 89 -6.01 -9.66 -10.43
N TYR A 90 -6.88 -8.70 -10.09
CA TYR A 90 -6.55 -7.28 -9.99
C TYR A 90 -5.67 -7.02 -8.75
N ALA A 91 -4.45 -7.54 -8.77
CA ALA A 91 -3.45 -7.36 -7.72
C ALA A 91 -2.09 -7.23 -8.38
N CYS A 92 -1.41 -6.11 -8.18
CA CYS A 92 -0.06 -5.94 -8.67
C CYS A 92 0.90 -6.85 -7.92
N GLY A 93 1.68 -7.62 -8.67
CA GLY A 93 2.79 -8.37 -8.11
C GLY A 93 3.82 -7.37 -7.64
N LEU A 94 4.39 -7.62 -6.47
CA LEU A 94 5.51 -6.82 -5.98
C LEU A 94 6.71 -7.00 -6.92
N PRO A 95 7.64 -6.03 -7.00
CA PRO A 95 8.88 -6.19 -7.77
C PRO A 95 9.59 -7.50 -7.39
N PRO A 96 10.38 -8.13 -8.29
CA PRO A 96 11.20 -9.27 -7.93
C PRO A 96 11.98 -9.01 -6.63
N GLY A 97 11.97 -10.00 -5.73
CA GLY A 97 12.60 -9.87 -4.41
C GLY A 97 11.90 -8.91 -3.44
N THR A 98 10.68 -8.43 -3.72
CA THR A 98 9.85 -7.69 -2.75
C THR A 98 8.70 -8.59 -2.30
N LEU A 99 8.58 -8.77 -0.98
CA LEU A 99 7.61 -9.66 -0.33
C LEU A 99 6.44 -8.87 0.31
N LEU A 100 6.67 -7.60 0.63
CA LEU A 100 5.65 -6.63 1.05
C LEU A 100 6.08 -5.23 0.60
N SER A 101 5.15 -4.39 0.17
CA SER A 101 5.37 -2.96 -0.06
C SER A 101 4.10 -2.19 0.25
N GLU A 102 4.22 -1.14 1.07
CA GLU A 102 3.17 -0.16 1.36
C GLU A 102 3.82 1.23 1.38
N ASP A 103 3.39 2.09 0.46
CA ASP A 103 3.88 3.46 0.27
C ASP A 103 2.85 4.52 0.73
N PHE A 104 1.68 4.08 1.21
CA PHE A 104 0.58 4.93 1.68
C PHE A 104 0.05 5.93 0.64
N GLU A 105 0.42 5.81 -0.63
CA GLU A 105 0.01 6.80 -1.65
C GLU A 105 -1.48 6.71 -2.00
N GLY A 106 -2.10 5.56 -1.72
CA GLY A 106 -3.51 5.28 -1.91
C GLY A 106 -4.42 5.58 -0.72
N ILE A 107 -3.90 6.16 0.38
CA ILE A 107 -4.72 6.44 1.57
C ILE A 107 -5.75 7.56 1.35
N GLY A 108 -6.76 7.60 2.23
CA GLY A 108 -7.87 8.55 2.15
C GLY A 108 -7.56 9.94 2.72
N ALA A 109 -8.62 10.66 3.12
CA ALA A 109 -8.52 12.02 3.63
C ALA A 109 -7.65 12.15 4.90
N ASN A 110 -7.05 13.33 5.11
CA ASN A 110 -6.19 13.61 6.27
C ASN A 110 -6.97 13.41 7.58
N ASN A 111 -6.31 12.80 8.57
CA ASN A 111 -6.87 12.45 9.88
C ASN A 111 -8.03 11.42 9.85
N ALA A 112 -8.45 10.92 8.69
CA ALA A 112 -9.36 9.79 8.64
C ALA A 112 -8.67 8.52 9.13
N THR A 113 -9.45 7.55 9.60
CA THR A 113 -8.92 6.23 9.98
C THR A 113 -8.16 5.61 8.80
N LEU A 114 -6.97 5.08 9.08
CA LEU A 114 -6.18 4.37 8.09
C LEU A 114 -6.82 3.01 7.79
N ILE A 115 -7.14 2.80 6.52
CA ILE A 115 -7.73 1.56 6.00
C ILE A 115 -6.84 1.07 4.87
N LEU A 116 -6.16 -0.06 5.10
CA LEU A 116 -5.30 -0.71 4.11
C LEU A 116 -5.79 -2.14 3.85
N PRO A 117 -5.79 -2.62 2.59
CA PRO A 117 -6.24 -3.97 2.27
C PRO A 117 -5.43 -5.04 3.00
N ASN A 118 -6.09 -5.92 3.75
CA ASN A 118 -5.50 -7.05 4.49
C ASN A 118 -4.56 -6.67 5.65
N TRP A 119 -4.41 -5.40 5.99
CA TRP A 119 -3.73 -4.96 7.21
C TRP A 119 -4.70 -4.97 8.39
N LYS A 120 -4.15 -4.99 9.60
CA LYS A 120 -4.91 -4.77 10.82
C LYS A 120 -4.53 -3.43 11.43
N ASN A 121 -5.53 -2.58 11.65
CA ASN A 121 -5.42 -1.36 12.42
C ASN A 121 -6.29 -1.52 13.66
N ILE A 122 -5.67 -1.69 14.83
CA ILE A 122 -6.33 -2.13 16.07
C ILE A 122 -5.96 -1.18 17.21
N GLY A 123 -6.98 -0.61 17.86
CA GLY A 123 -6.84 0.15 19.10
C GLY A 123 -7.18 -0.74 20.28
N GLU A 124 -6.24 -1.59 20.68
CA GLU A 124 -6.44 -2.65 21.69
C GLU A 124 -6.78 -2.09 23.07
N VAL A 125 -6.13 -0.99 23.47
CA VAL A 125 -6.44 -0.24 24.69
C VAL A 125 -6.74 1.20 24.31
N GLY A 126 -7.84 1.74 24.84
CA GLY A 126 -8.28 3.12 24.58
C GLY A 126 -8.92 3.33 23.20
N GLY A 127 -8.97 2.31 22.32
CA GLY A 127 -9.71 2.36 21.06
C GLY A 127 -9.11 3.27 19.98
N VAL A 128 -7.89 3.79 20.17
CA VAL A 128 -7.25 4.70 19.21
C VAL A 128 -6.67 3.92 18.04
N LEU A 129 -7.04 4.29 16.82
CA LEU A 129 -6.57 3.69 15.58
C LEU A 129 -5.52 4.58 14.92
N TYR A 130 -4.66 3.98 14.10
CA TYR A 130 -3.82 4.74 13.18
C TYR A 130 -4.69 5.53 12.20
N GLN A 131 -4.21 6.69 11.81
CA GLN A 131 -4.88 7.63 10.92
C GLN A 131 -4.00 7.95 9.71
N ASN A 132 -4.61 8.46 8.65
CA ASN A 132 -3.90 9.03 7.52
C ASN A 132 -3.28 10.37 7.93
N ALA A 133 -2.02 10.58 7.56
CA ALA A 133 -1.38 11.90 7.60
C ALA A 133 -1.10 12.36 6.17
N LEU A 134 -1.61 13.55 5.83
CA LEU A 134 -1.42 14.18 4.52
C LEU A 134 -0.94 15.61 4.73
N PHE A 135 0.32 15.87 4.37
CA PHE A 135 0.95 17.19 4.49
C PHE A 135 1.75 17.50 3.23
N GLY A 136 1.14 18.30 2.34
CA GLY A 136 1.72 18.57 1.03
C GLY A 136 1.88 17.26 0.23
N PRO A 137 3.11 16.91 -0.22
CA PRO A 137 3.34 15.67 -0.96
C PRO A 137 3.43 14.42 -0.07
N VAL A 138 3.55 14.57 1.26
CA VAL A 138 3.76 13.44 2.17
C VAL A 138 2.43 12.78 2.50
N LYS A 139 2.36 11.46 2.33
CA LYS A 139 1.27 10.60 2.80
C LYS A 139 1.85 9.46 3.63
N CYS A 140 1.39 9.29 4.86
CA CYS A 140 1.92 8.26 5.74
C CYS A 140 0.88 7.80 6.77
N ALA A 141 1.20 6.73 7.50
CA ALA A 141 0.44 6.32 8.67
C ALA A 141 0.87 7.13 9.89
N LYS A 142 -0.09 7.56 10.71
CA LYS A 142 0.12 8.37 11.92
C LYS A 142 -0.58 7.77 13.14
N ILE A 143 0.03 7.88 14.32
CA ILE A 143 -0.60 7.56 15.60
C ILE A 143 -0.18 8.53 16.70
N THR A 144 -1.12 8.88 17.58
CA THR A 144 -0.88 9.68 18.79
C THR A 144 -1.96 9.43 19.83
N ALA A 145 -1.63 9.57 21.12
CA ALA A 145 -2.63 9.66 22.19
C ALA A 145 -3.18 11.10 22.37
N PHE A 146 -2.50 12.12 21.83
CA PHE A 146 -2.88 13.52 22.00
C PHE A 146 -4.26 13.81 21.39
N GLY A 147 -5.13 14.51 22.12
CA GLY A 147 -6.41 15.00 21.58
C GLY A 147 -7.40 13.92 21.15
N THR A 148 -7.19 12.65 21.51
CA THR A 148 -8.04 11.53 21.10
C THR A 148 -9.32 11.37 21.91
N GLY A 149 -9.41 12.03 23.08
CA GLY A 149 -10.50 11.81 24.04
C GLY A 149 -10.50 10.42 24.70
N ALA A 150 -9.49 9.60 24.41
CA ALA A 150 -9.32 8.26 24.97
C ALA A 150 -8.88 8.34 26.46
N PRO A 151 -9.05 7.23 27.23
CA PRO A 151 -8.52 7.12 28.58
C PRO A 151 -7.02 7.40 28.67
N ALA A 152 -6.51 7.51 29.90
CA ALA A 152 -5.09 7.77 30.16
C ALA A 152 -4.11 6.72 29.60
N ALA A 153 -4.58 5.59 29.05
CA ALA A 153 -3.75 4.58 28.41
C ALA A 153 -4.26 4.25 27.00
N VAL A 154 -3.33 4.20 26.05
CA VAL A 154 -3.55 3.84 24.65
C VAL A 154 -2.58 2.75 24.26
N THR A 155 -3.07 1.71 23.60
CA THR A 155 -2.24 0.70 22.92
C THR A 155 -2.84 0.44 21.55
N SER A 156 -2.06 0.75 20.52
CA SER A 156 -2.49 0.68 19.13
C SER A 156 -1.50 -0.15 18.31
N TRP A 157 -2.02 -0.89 17.34
CA TRP A 157 -1.28 -1.79 16.49
C TRP A 157 -1.63 -1.55 15.03
N LEU A 158 -0.62 -1.35 14.20
CA LEU A 158 -0.72 -1.48 12.75
C LEU A 158 0.07 -2.71 12.33
N ILE A 159 -0.61 -3.73 11.81
CA ILE A 159 -0.02 -5.05 11.53
C ILE A 159 -0.18 -5.37 10.05
N THR A 160 0.91 -5.81 9.43
CA THR A 160 0.96 -6.22 8.03
C THR A 160 0.04 -7.42 7.78
N PRO A 161 -0.31 -7.72 6.51
CA PRO A 161 -0.71 -9.06 6.12
C PRO A 161 0.40 -10.09 6.46
N ALA A 162 0.07 -11.38 6.38
CA ALA A 162 1.08 -12.43 6.48
C ALA A 162 2.11 -12.29 5.35
N VAL A 163 3.39 -12.29 5.70
CA VAL A 163 4.51 -12.26 4.76
C VAL A 163 5.19 -13.63 4.80
N SER A 164 5.17 -14.36 3.69
CA SER A 164 5.90 -15.61 3.57
C SER A 164 7.38 -15.34 3.28
N LEU A 165 8.26 -15.88 4.12
CA LEU A 165 9.71 -15.87 3.92
C LEU A 165 10.22 -17.23 3.41
N ALA A 166 9.34 -18.05 2.85
CA ALA A 166 9.70 -19.33 2.26
C ALA A 166 10.58 -19.11 1.01
N GLY A 167 11.77 -19.71 0.99
CA GLY A 167 12.73 -19.55 -0.10
C GLY A 167 13.35 -18.15 -0.22
N ALA A 168 13.16 -17.29 0.79
CA ALA A 168 13.74 -15.96 0.81
C ALA A 168 15.26 -16.01 1.06
N THR A 169 16.03 -15.29 0.24
CA THR A 169 17.46 -15.03 0.46
C THR A 169 17.62 -13.68 1.17
N ALA A 170 18.38 -13.67 2.27
CA ALA A 170 18.70 -12.47 3.06
C ALA A 170 17.51 -11.49 3.25
N PRO A 171 16.35 -11.95 3.77
CA PRO A 171 15.18 -11.11 3.90
C PRO A 171 15.44 -9.95 4.87
N LYS A 172 14.94 -8.77 4.51
CA LYS A 172 15.09 -7.54 5.28
C LYS A 172 13.80 -6.72 5.29
N LEU A 173 13.53 -6.10 6.42
CA LEU A 173 12.51 -5.05 6.58
C LEU A 173 13.19 -3.68 6.51
N SER A 174 12.55 -2.73 5.84
CA SER A 174 12.89 -1.31 5.89
C SER A 174 11.63 -0.46 5.87
N PHE A 175 11.66 0.69 6.54
CA PHE A 175 10.61 1.71 6.50
C PHE A 175 11.22 3.08 6.82
N MET A 176 10.45 4.14 6.57
CA MET A 176 10.76 5.50 7.01
C MET A 176 9.92 5.84 8.24
N ASN A 177 10.45 6.62 9.17
CA ASN A 177 9.70 7.10 10.32
C ASN A 177 10.06 8.54 10.68
N ALA A 178 9.07 9.27 11.19
CA ALA A 178 9.22 10.59 11.77
C ALA A 178 8.45 10.65 13.08
N ALA A 179 8.80 11.59 13.93
CA ALA A 179 8.10 11.77 15.19
C ALA A 179 8.08 13.24 15.60
N GLY A 180 7.07 13.61 16.40
CA GLY A 180 6.82 14.99 16.73
C GLY A 180 6.00 15.17 17.99
N PHE A 181 5.97 16.41 18.48
CA PHE A 181 5.21 16.81 19.67
C PHE A 181 5.49 15.91 20.89
N ASN A 182 6.78 15.75 21.21
CA ASN A 182 7.21 14.86 22.28
C ASN A 182 6.68 15.30 23.65
N VAL A 183 5.87 14.44 24.28
CA VAL A 183 5.36 14.65 25.63
C VAL A 183 5.48 13.33 26.38
N GLY A 184 6.37 13.32 27.39
CA GLY A 184 6.65 12.19 28.27
C GLY A 184 6.97 10.86 27.58
N ALA A 185 6.76 9.75 28.28
CA ALA A 185 7.27 8.45 27.86
C ALA A 185 6.24 7.68 27.01
N THR A 186 6.30 7.83 25.69
CA THR A 186 5.64 6.91 24.75
C THR A 186 6.56 5.77 24.35
N SER A 187 6.00 4.60 24.05
CA SER A 187 6.72 3.50 23.40
C SER A 187 6.23 3.34 21.97
N PHE A 188 7.16 3.36 21.01
CA PHE A 188 6.89 3.02 19.62
C PHE A 188 7.88 1.96 19.17
N LYS A 189 7.37 0.80 18.73
CA LYS A 189 8.18 -0.38 18.44
C LYS A 189 7.75 -1.02 17.15
N VAL A 190 8.71 -1.61 16.44
CA VAL A 190 8.46 -2.56 15.36
C VAL A 190 8.70 -3.97 15.90
N LEU A 191 7.72 -4.84 15.69
CA LEU A 191 7.68 -6.18 16.26
C LEU A 191 7.43 -7.19 15.15
N ILE A 192 7.84 -8.44 15.36
CA ILE A 192 7.58 -9.55 14.45
C ILE A 192 6.99 -10.74 15.22
N SER A 193 6.03 -11.42 14.61
CA SER A 193 5.39 -12.60 15.18
C SER A 193 5.27 -13.71 14.14
N THR A 194 5.53 -14.96 14.58
CA THR A 194 5.35 -16.18 13.79
C THR A 194 4.11 -16.97 14.21
N ASN A 195 3.44 -16.58 15.30
CA ASN A 195 2.26 -17.26 15.85
C ASN A 195 1.00 -16.39 15.91
N TYR A 196 1.08 -15.12 15.51
CA TYR A 196 -0.12 -14.29 15.31
C TYR A 196 -0.96 -14.83 14.15
N THR A 197 -2.28 -14.89 14.35
CA THR A 197 -3.22 -15.54 13.42
C THR A 197 -4.13 -14.55 12.67
N GLY A 198 -3.85 -13.24 12.75
CA GLY A 198 -4.70 -12.21 12.13
C GLY A 198 -5.98 -11.87 12.90
N ASN A 199 -6.05 -12.19 14.19
CA ASN A 199 -7.18 -11.88 15.07
C ASN A 199 -7.14 -10.42 15.60
N ASN A 200 -8.20 -9.92 16.23
CA ASN A 200 -8.24 -8.53 16.72
C ASN A 200 -7.67 -8.34 18.14
N THR A 201 -6.94 -9.32 18.68
CA THR A 201 -6.30 -9.30 20.01
C THR A 201 -4.81 -9.62 19.88
N PRO A 202 -3.99 -8.71 19.32
CA PRO A 202 -2.58 -8.98 19.04
C PRO A 202 -1.77 -9.39 20.26
N SER A 203 -2.15 -8.92 21.45
CA SER A 203 -1.50 -9.27 22.72
C SER A 203 -1.55 -10.76 23.09
N THR A 204 -2.40 -11.58 22.46
CA THR A 204 -2.43 -13.03 22.70
C THR A 204 -1.34 -13.79 21.93
N ALA A 205 -0.64 -13.13 21.01
CA ALA A 205 0.49 -13.69 20.27
C ALA A 205 1.83 -13.29 20.90
N THR A 206 2.89 -13.99 20.49
CA THR A 206 4.25 -13.66 20.91
C THR A 206 4.88 -12.71 19.90
N TRP A 207 5.48 -11.63 20.39
CA TRP A 207 6.09 -10.59 19.57
C TRP A 207 7.55 -10.40 19.97
N THR A 208 8.44 -10.51 18.98
CA THR A 208 9.86 -10.18 19.12
C THR A 208 10.10 -8.78 18.60
N GLU A 209 10.76 -7.94 19.39
CA GLU A 209 11.13 -6.59 18.94
C GLU A 209 12.26 -6.66 17.91
N LEU A 210 12.11 -5.87 16.85
CA LEU A 210 13.10 -5.73 15.80
C LEU A 210 13.92 -4.43 16.02
N PRO A 211 15.26 -4.48 15.88
CA PRO A 211 16.11 -3.33 16.14
C PRO A 211 16.04 -2.34 14.96
N ALA A 212 15.20 -1.31 15.11
CA ALA A 212 15.07 -0.23 14.13
C ALA A 212 15.81 1.04 14.59
N ILE A 213 16.24 1.84 13.61
CA ILE A 213 16.65 3.22 13.83
C ILE A 213 15.41 4.10 13.90
N TRP A 214 15.26 4.85 15.00
CA TRP A 214 14.09 5.69 15.25
C TRP A 214 14.44 7.18 15.16
N ALA A 215 13.49 7.97 14.68
CA ALA A 215 13.54 9.43 14.74
C ALA A 215 13.59 9.90 16.19
N THR A 216 14.30 11.01 16.43
CA THR A 216 14.28 11.69 17.73
C THR A 216 13.14 12.70 17.75
N PRO A 217 12.08 12.50 18.55
CA PRO A 217 10.92 13.38 18.55
C PRO A 217 11.26 14.72 19.24
N PRO A 218 11.14 15.87 18.54
CA PRO A 218 11.25 17.17 19.17
C PRO A 218 10.02 17.48 20.03
N ALA A 219 10.17 18.35 21.04
CA ALA A 219 9.04 18.79 21.88
C ALA A 219 7.97 19.56 21.10
N THR A 220 8.37 20.24 20.02
CA THR A 220 7.49 21.03 19.15
C THR A 220 7.77 20.72 17.69
N GLY A 221 6.73 20.66 16.87
CA GLY A 221 6.86 20.30 15.45
C GLY A 221 7.20 18.81 15.27
N PHE A 222 7.82 18.50 14.15
CA PHE A 222 8.22 17.14 13.74
C PHE A 222 9.70 17.09 13.37
N SER A 223 10.29 15.93 13.54
CA SER A 223 11.57 15.58 12.93
C SER A 223 11.44 15.41 11.41
N ASP A 224 12.55 15.41 10.69
CA ASP A 224 12.61 14.83 9.36
C ASP A 224 12.33 13.31 9.42
N PHE A 225 11.95 12.73 8.28
CA PHE A 225 11.88 11.28 8.12
C PHE A 225 13.28 10.67 8.14
N VAL A 226 13.45 9.63 8.96
CA VAL A 226 14.66 8.81 9.03
C VAL A 226 14.37 7.39 8.60
N SER A 227 15.35 6.74 7.96
CA SER A 227 15.25 5.33 7.62
C SER A 227 15.40 4.48 8.87
N SER A 228 14.64 3.39 8.96
CA SER A 228 14.80 2.33 9.96
C SER A 228 16.13 1.58 9.87
N GLY A 229 16.86 1.77 8.76
CA GLY A 229 17.92 0.87 8.32
C GLY A 229 17.37 -0.43 7.75
N ASN A 230 18.28 -1.33 7.36
CA ASN A 230 17.94 -2.68 6.89
C ASN A 230 17.89 -3.64 8.07
N ILE A 231 16.67 -3.94 8.53
CA ILE A 231 16.43 -4.84 9.66
C ILE A 231 16.47 -6.28 9.15
N ASN A 232 17.42 -7.07 9.64
CA ASN A 232 17.63 -8.44 9.21
C ASN A 232 16.51 -9.37 9.71
N LEU A 233 15.87 -10.10 8.80
CA LEU A 233 14.82 -11.09 9.09
C LEU A 233 15.28 -12.53 8.85
N SER A 234 16.58 -12.78 8.68
CA SER A 234 17.11 -14.10 8.31
C SER A 234 16.77 -15.22 9.30
N ALA A 235 16.56 -14.88 10.58
CA ALA A 235 16.11 -15.82 11.61
C ALA A 235 14.71 -16.40 11.34
N TYR A 236 13.95 -15.80 10.42
CA TYR A 236 12.57 -16.15 10.11
C TYR A 236 12.40 -16.77 8.72
N ILE A 237 13.49 -17.04 7.99
CA ILE A 237 13.45 -17.73 6.68
C ILE A 237 12.67 -19.05 6.82
N GLY A 238 11.80 -19.32 5.85
CA GLY A 238 10.94 -20.51 5.84
C GLY A 238 9.63 -20.36 6.61
N GLN A 239 9.41 -19.25 7.32
CA GLN A 239 8.20 -19.01 8.11
C GLN A 239 7.27 -17.99 7.46
N ASN A 240 5.99 -18.02 7.86
CA ASN A 240 5.07 -16.91 7.65
C ASN A 240 5.16 -15.98 8.86
N VAL A 241 5.38 -14.70 8.62
CA VAL A 241 5.53 -13.69 9.67
C VAL A 241 4.52 -12.56 9.53
N TYR A 242 4.21 -11.94 10.66
CA TYR A 242 3.51 -10.67 10.73
C TYR A 242 4.42 -9.64 11.35
N ILE A 243 4.44 -8.43 10.79
CA ILE A 243 5.19 -7.31 11.32
C ILE A 243 4.19 -6.30 11.89
N ALA A 244 4.45 -5.79 13.09
CA ALA A 244 3.57 -4.84 13.74
C ALA A 244 4.32 -3.57 14.16
N PHE A 245 3.70 -2.42 13.92
CA PHE A 245 4.06 -1.15 14.52
C PHE A 245 3.15 -0.96 15.72
N LYS A 246 3.72 -1.01 16.91
CA LYS A 246 3.00 -0.91 18.18
C LYS A 246 3.29 0.44 18.82
N TYR A 247 2.23 1.16 19.14
CA TYR A 247 2.26 2.39 19.93
C TYR A 247 1.68 2.14 21.32
N VAL A 248 2.35 2.64 22.35
CA VAL A 248 1.84 2.74 23.72
C VAL A 248 2.05 4.17 24.21
N GLY A 249 0.97 4.79 24.67
CA GLY A 249 0.96 6.16 25.17
C GLY A 249 -0.25 6.41 26.07
N GLY A 250 -0.59 7.69 26.25
CA GLY A 250 -1.63 8.11 27.17
C GLY A 250 -1.72 9.62 27.30
N ASN A 251 -2.91 10.19 27.13
CA ASN A 251 -3.15 11.62 27.38
C ASN A 251 -3.37 11.86 28.89
N PRO A 252 -2.75 12.90 29.50
CA PRO A 252 -1.95 13.97 28.90
C PRO A 252 -0.43 13.78 28.95
N SER A 253 0.08 12.72 29.57
CA SER A 253 1.48 12.62 29.98
C SER A 253 2.40 11.85 29.03
N ALA A 254 1.87 11.18 27.99
CA ALA A 254 2.59 10.34 27.06
C ALA A 254 1.96 10.41 25.66
N THR A 255 2.15 11.51 24.93
CA THR A 255 1.36 11.80 23.72
C THR A 255 2.16 12.10 22.46
N THR A 256 3.44 11.72 22.41
CA THR A 256 4.28 11.83 21.21
C THR A 256 3.58 11.20 20.01
N THR A 257 3.64 11.91 18.88
CA THR A 257 3.07 11.46 17.60
C THR A 257 4.14 10.75 16.80
N TRP A 258 3.81 9.59 16.25
CA TRP A 258 4.68 8.81 15.39
C TRP A 258 4.07 8.66 14.00
N GLU A 259 4.93 8.78 12.99
CA GLU A 259 4.60 8.59 11.58
C GLU A 259 5.48 7.48 10.98
N VAL A 260 4.88 6.65 10.13
CA VAL A 260 5.56 5.56 9.42
C VAL A 260 5.16 5.59 7.96
N ASP A 261 6.15 5.42 7.10
CA ASP A 261 6.01 5.45 5.65
C ASP A 261 6.90 4.37 5.00
N ASP A 262 6.65 4.06 3.73
CA ASP A 262 7.56 3.33 2.86
C ASP A 262 7.95 1.91 3.37
N ILE A 263 6.97 1.18 3.92
CA ILE A 263 7.19 -0.14 4.55
C ILE A 263 7.44 -1.20 3.48
N LYS A 264 8.63 -1.80 3.49
CA LYS A 264 9.06 -2.80 2.52
C LYS A 264 9.67 -4.01 3.21
N VAL A 265 9.28 -5.20 2.76
CA VAL A 265 10.03 -6.44 3.01
C VAL A 265 10.62 -6.89 1.70
N THR A 266 11.92 -7.11 1.66
CA THR A 266 12.64 -7.57 0.46
C THR A 266 13.51 -8.78 0.76
N ALA A 267 13.84 -9.57 -0.26
CA ALA A 267 14.68 -10.76 -0.22
C ALA A 267 15.41 -10.90 -1.56
N PHE A 268 16.74 -10.77 -1.53
CA PHE A 268 17.64 -10.85 -2.68
C PHE A 268 18.90 -11.64 -2.29
#